data_AF-A0A6M4PSU2-F1
#
_entry.id   AF-A0A6M4PSU2-F1
#
_cell.length_a   1.000
_cell.length_b   1.000
_cell.length_c   1.000
_cell.angle_alpha   90.00
_cell.angle_beta   90.00
_cell.angle_gamma   90.00
#
_symmetry.space_group_name_H-M   'P 1'
#
loop_
_entity.id
_entity.type
_entity.pdbx_description
1 polymer ?
#
loop_
_entity_poly.entity_id
_entity_poly.type
_entity_poly.pdbx_seq_one_letter_code
_entity_poly.pdbx_strand_id
1 'polypeptide(L)'
;MGRGTRRAEADEEALRRAERAAAAHGLGERTHTQRIGSRITGLGCASLMPALLCLIFGAGMVSGPYDSGVKAVAVGLLVLAVVLPVAGFAVEGRLTHRDTRLYVFAGGVVVTVGVTRTLALAWPELSVTERTETTSYGQNSHGPTIHWLYLADPDGTPLARISTRYPAGAAVARAKAERTGT
;
A
#
# COMPACT_ATOMS: atom_id res chain seq x y z
N MET A 1 -7.91 -11.43 19.42
CA MET A 1 -8.91 -11.71 18.37
C MET A 1 -9.45 -10.37 17.87
N GLY A 2 -9.49 -10.07 16.56
CA GLY A 2 -10.08 -8.81 16.07
C GLY A 2 -9.36 -8.08 14.92
N ARG A 3 -8.22 -8.58 14.43
CA ARG A 3 -7.54 -7.99 13.25
C ARG A 3 -8.11 -8.52 11.92
N GLY A 4 -8.69 -9.72 11.92
CA GLY A 4 -9.32 -10.33 10.74
C GLY A 4 -10.68 -9.72 10.40
N THR A 5 -11.53 -9.46 11.40
CA THR A 5 -12.89 -8.92 11.22
C THR A 5 -12.88 -7.50 10.68
N ARG A 6 -12.03 -6.61 11.22
CA ARG A 6 -11.90 -5.22 10.75
C ARG A 6 -11.45 -5.10 9.30
N ARG A 7 -10.64 -6.06 8.81
CA ARG A 7 -10.15 -6.04 7.43
C ARG A 7 -11.25 -6.46 6.45
N ALA A 8 -12.03 -7.47 6.81
CA ALA A 8 -13.19 -7.90 6.04
C ALA A 8 -14.26 -6.80 5.96
N GLU A 9 -14.59 -6.16 7.08
CA GLU A 9 -15.55 -5.03 7.11
C GLU A 9 -15.09 -3.87 6.22
N ALA A 10 -13.81 -3.50 6.28
CA ALA A 10 -13.26 -2.42 5.44
C ALA A 10 -13.21 -2.78 3.94
N ASP A 11 -12.99 -4.06 3.61
CA ASP A 11 -13.01 -4.55 2.24
C ASP A 11 -14.45 -4.52 1.68
N GLU A 12 -15.45 -4.90 2.48
CA GLU A 12 -16.87 -4.79 2.10
C GLU A 12 -17.33 -3.35 1.94
N GLU A 13 -16.94 -2.46 2.85
CA GLU A 13 -17.32 -1.05 2.78
C GLU A 13 -16.70 -0.37 1.54
N ALA A 14 -15.44 -0.70 1.23
CA ALA A 14 -14.79 -0.23 0.02
C ALA A 14 -15.50 -0.75 -1.25
N LEU A 15 -15.91 -2.02 -1.26
CA LEU A 15 -16.67 -2.60 -2.37
C LEU A 15 -18.02 -1.89 -2.54
N ARG A 16 -18.79 -1.71 -1.46
CA ARG A 16 -20.08 -1.00 -1.49
C ARG A 16 -19.94 0.43 -1.98
N ARG A 17 -18.86 1.13 -1.63
CA ARG A 17 -18.56 2.47 -2.17
C ARG A 17 -18.23 2.42 -3.65
N ALA A 18 -17.43 1.44 -4.07
CA ALA A 18 -17.06 1.29 -5.46
C ALA A 18 -18.27 0.98 -6.34
N GLU A 19 -19.16 0.08 -5.91
CA GLU A 19 -20.39 -0.27 -6.61
C GLU A 19 -21.36 0.92 -6.71
N ARG A 20 -21.51 1.70 -5.63
CA ARG A 20 -22.31 2.94 -5.67
C ARG A 20 -21.74 3.96 -6.66
N ALA A 21 -20.42 4.15 -6.65
CA ALA A 21 -19.77 5.07 -7.58
C ALA A 21 -19.89 4.59 -9.02
N ALA A 22 -19.71 3.29 -9.27
CA ALA A 22 -19.88 2.68 -10.58
C ALA A 22 -21.31 2.80 -11.10
N ALA A 23 -22.31 2.56 -10.25
CA ALA A 23 -23.72 2.72 -10.60
C ALA A 23 -24.05 4.18 -10.95
N ALA A 24 -23.55 5.15 -10.17
CA ALA A 24 -23.74 6.57 -10.45
C ALA A 24 -23.12 7.03 -11.79
N HIS A 25 -22.06 6.34 -12.25
CA HIS A 25 -21.37 6.64 -13.52
C HIS A 25 -21.75 5.68 -14.66
N GLY A 26 -22.70 4.76 -14.45
CA GLY A 26 -23.13 3.80 -15.47
C GLY A 26 -22.04 2.84 -15.95
N LEU A 27 -21.06 2.49 -15.10
CA LEU A 27 -19.91 1.66 -15.49
C LEU A 27 -20.24 0.17 -15.71
N GLY A 28 -21.47 -0.26 -15.43
CA GLY A 28 -21.92 -1.64 -15.64
C GLY A 28 -21.41 -2.61 -14.56
N GLU A 29 -21.24 -3.89 -14.94
CA GLU A 29 -20.89 -4.97 -14.01
C GLU A 29 -19.41 -5.00 -13.67
N ARG A 30 -19.11 -5.42 -12.43
CA ARG A 30 -17.74 -5.59 -11.94
C ARG A 30 -17.15 -6.87 -12.51
N THR A 31 -15.99 -6.76 -13.14
CA THR A 31 -15.26 -7.91 -13.70
C THR A 31 -14.14 -8.37 -12.77
N HIS A 32 -13.35 -7.43 -12.22
CA HIS A 32 -12.18 -7.76 -11.41
C HIS A 32 -11.98 -6.81 -10.24
N THR A 33 -11.21 -7.26 -9.24
CA THR A 33 -10.74 -6.44 -8.12
C THR A 33 -9.27 -6.74 -7.87
N GLN A 34 -8.50 -5.70 -7.61
CA GLN A 34 -7.08 -5.81 -7.27
C GLN A 34 -6.77 -4.86 -6.13
N ARG A 35 -6.17 -5.41 -5.06
CA ARG A 35 -5.55 -4.59 -4.03
C ARG A 35 -4.21 -4.10 -4.56
N ILE A 36 -4.04 -2.78 -4.61
CA ILE A 36 -2.80 -2.14 -5.01
C ILE A 36 -2.05 -1.87 -3.71
N GLY A 37 -0.99 -2.65 -3.50
CA GLY A 37 -0.25 -2.64 -2.25
C GLY A 37 0.20 -1.24 -1.85
N SER A 38 0.06 -0.91 -0.57
CA SER A 38 0.60 0.31 0.01
C SER A 38 2.11 0.35 -0.21
N ARG A 39 2.68 1.53 -0.50
CA ARG A 39 4.11 1.74 -0.23
C ARG A 39 4.36 1.29 1.21
N ILE A 40 5.17 0.25 1.39
CA ILE A 40 5.79 -0.02 2.68
C ILE A 40 6.59 1.25 2.95
N THR A 41 6.11 2.07 3.88
CA THR A 41 6.77 3.33 4.26
C THR A 41 8.14 3.07 4.88
N GLY A 42 8.41 1.81 5.26
CA GLY A 42 9.65 1.42 5.91
C GLY A 42 9.73 1.98 7.32
N LEU A 43 8.62 2.49 7.88
CA LEU A 43 8.58 3.17 9.16
C LEU A 43 8.87 2.18 10.31
N GLY A 44 8.33 0.96 10.22
CA GLY A 44 8.66 -0.12 11.14
C GLY A 44 10.16 -0.43 11.10
N CYS A 45 10.75 -0.57 9.91
CA CYS A 45 12.19 -0.79 9.76
C CYS A 45 13.04 0.40 10.24
N ALA A 46 12.62 1.63 9.95
CA ALA A 46 13.31 2.85 10.37
C ALA A 46 13.31 2.99 11.90
N SER A 47 12.27 2.52 12.58
CA SER A 47 12.18 2.53 14.04
C SER A 47 13.11 1.52 14.73
N LEU A 48 13.67 0.54 14.01
CA LEU A 48 14.56 -0.48 14.58
C LEU A 48 15.93 0.06 14.97
N MET A 49 16.47 1.01 14.21
CA MET A 49 17.78 1.62 14.51
C MET A 49 17.80 2.37 15.86
N PRO A 50 16.88 3.32 16.15
CA PRO A 50 16.84 3.97 17.44
C PRO A 50 16.46 3.00 18.57
N ALA A 51 15.62 2.00 18.30
CA ALA A 51 15.28 0.96 19.27
C ALA A 51 16.51 0.13 19.67
N LEU A 52 17.35 -0.25 18.70
CA LEU A 52 18.59 -0.99 18.93
C LEU A 52 19.59 -0.18 19.76
N LEU A 53 19.74 1.12 19.48
CA LEU A 53 20.58 2.00 20.29
C LEU A 53 20.09 2.07 21.73
N CYS A 54 18.78 2.26 21.94
CA CYS A 54 18.17 2.27 23.27
C CYS A 54 18.41 0.95 24.02
N LEU A 55 18.35 -0.18 23.31
CA LEU A 55 18.64 -1.50 23.87
C LEU A 55 20.10 -1.62 24.31
N ILE A 56 21.05 -1.25 23.44
CA ILE A 56 22.50 -1.34 23.72
C ILE A 56 22.87 -0.47 24.93
N PHE A 57 22.45 0.80 24.93
CA PHE A 57 22.74 1.72 26.03
C PHE A 57 22.01 1.35 27.32
N GLY A 58 20.74 0.97 27.22
CA GLY A 58 19.94 0.52 28.38
C GLY A 58 20.53 -0.72 29.03
N ALA A 59 20.90 -1.74 28.26
CA ALA A 59 21.52 -2.96 28.78
C ALA A 59 22.89 -2.69 29.41
N GLY A 60 23.73 -1.89 28.74
CA GLY A 60 25.04 -1.50 29.26
C GLY A 60 24.95 -0.78 30.61
N MET A 61 24.03 0.19 30.73
CA MET A 61 23.82 0.93 31.98
C MET A 61 23.20 0.09 33.10
N VAL A 62 22.33 -0.88 32.80
CA VAL A 62 21.80 -1.80 33.83
C VAL A 62 22.90 -2.71 34.39
N SER A 63 23.84 -3.15 33.55
CA SER A 63 24.92 -4.05 33.95
C SER A 63 26.07 -3.38 34.72
N GLY A 64 26.17 -2.05 34.69
CA GLY A 64 27.27 -1.31 35.30
C GLY A 64 27.07 -1.01 36.80
N PRO A 65 28.14 -0.63 37.52
CA PRO A 65 28.12 -0.30 38.94
C PRO A 65 27.58 1.13 39.19
N TYR A 66 26.44 1.47 38.59
CA TYR A 66 25.83 2.79 38.71
C TYR A 66 24.79 2.86 39.84
N ASP A 67 24.52 4.09 40.28
CA ASP A 67 23.53 4.39 41.30
C ASP A 67 22.08 4.23 40.79
N SER A 68 21.12 4.36 41.70
CA SER A 68 19.69 4.17 41.41
C SER A 68 19.15 5.16 40.38
N GLY A 69 19.70 6.38 40.31
CA GLY A 69 19.31 7.39 39.32
C GLY A 69 19.64 6.96 37.89
N VAL A 70 20.86 6.48 37.65
CA VAL A 70 21.28 5.99 36.34
C VAL A 70 20.52 4.72 35.95
N LYS A 71 20.22 3.83 36.90
CA LYS A 71 19.40 2.63 36.63
C LYS A 71 17.97 2.99 36.19
N ALA A 72 17.38 4.05 36.73
CA ALA A 72 16.06 4.51 36.29
C ALA A 72 16.08 4.97 34.82
N VAL A 73 17.13 5.71 34.41
CA VAL A 73 17.33 6.10 33.01
C VAL A 73 17.50 4.87 32.11
N ALA A 74 18.27 3.89 32.56
CA ALA A 74 18.51 2.65 31.82
C ALA A 74 17.22 1.86 31.57
N VAL A 75 16.34 1.76 32.57
CA VAL A 75 15.00 1.16 32.42
C VAL A 75 14.16 1.95 31.40
N GLY A 76 14.20 3.29 31.44
CA GLY A 76 13.51 4.13 30.44
C GLY A 76 13.94 3.83 29.00
N LEU A 77 15.24 3.64 28.77
CA LEU A 77 15.77 3.27 27.46
C LEU A 77 15.32 1.87 27.03
N LEU A 78 15.30 0.89 27.93
CA LEU A 78 14.80 -0.44 27.62
C LEU A 78 13.31 -0.44 27.28
N VAL A 79 12.50 0.39 27.96
CA VAL A 79 11.09 0.58 27.60
C VAL A 79 10.97 1.21 26.21
N LEU A 80 11.75 2.24 25.89
CA LEU A 80 11.76 2.86 24.56
C LEU A 80 12.17 1.88 23.45
N ALA A 81 13.11 0.97 23.72
CA ALA A 81 13.53 -0.07 22.78
C ALA A 81 12.37 -0.99 22.35
N VAL A 82 11.36 -1.17 23.20
CA VAL A 82 10.15 -1.95 22.87
C VAL A 82 9.04 -1.07 22.30
N VAL A 83 8.84 0.12 22.88
CA VAL A 83 7.76 1.03 22.47
C VAL A 83 7.97 1.56 21.04
N LEU A 84 9.21 1.87 20.65
CA LEU A 84 9.51 2.44 19.33
C LEU A 84 9.14 1.49 18.18
N PRO A 85 9.55 0.20 18.15
CA PRO A 85 9.12 -0.73 17.11
C PRO A 85 7.61 -0.96 17.13
N VAL A 86 7.00 -1.12 18.31
CA VAL A 86 5.56 -1.35 18.43
C VAL A 86 4.77 -0.14 17.88
N ALA A 87 5.17 1.08 18.22
CA ALA A 87 4.58 2.30 17.69
C ALA A 87 4.84 2.43 16.18
N GLY A 88 6.05 2.15 15.72
CA GLY A 88 6.43 2.15 14.30
C GLY A 88 5.55 1.20 13.48
N PHE A 89 5.40 -0.04 13.92
CA PHE A 89 4.52 -1.03 13.27
C PHE A 89 3.03 -0.73 13.44
N ALA A 90 2.61 -0.10 14.55
CA ALA A 90 1.22 0.32 14.73
C ALA A 90 0.87 1.49 13.81
N VAL A 91 1.76 2.48 13.68
CA VAL A 91 1.61 3.62 12.77
C VAL A 91 1.70 3.13 11.33
N GLU A 92 2.68 2.29 10.98
CA GLU A 92 2.77 1.68 9.66
C GLU A 92 1.51 0.85 9.37
N GLY A 93 0.99 0.11 10.36
CA GLY A 93 -0.30 -0.59 10.32
C GLY A 93 -1.51 0.31 10.06
N ARG A 94 -1.51 1.52 10.63
CA ARG A 94 -2.54 2.54 10.39
C ARG A 94 -2.36 3.24 9.04
N LEU A 95 -1.12 3.44 8.60
CA LEU A 95 -0.77 4.03 7.30
C LEU A 95 -0.92 3.04 6.14
N THR A 96 -0.88 1.72 6.42
CA THR A 96 -1.22 0.65 5.46
C THR A 96 -2.71 0.70 5.08
N HIS A 97 -3.52 1.52 5.76
CA HIS A 97 -4.85 1.91 5.29
C HIS A 97 -4.85 2.93 4.15
N ARG A 98 -3.69 3.25 3.55
CA ARG A 98 -3.62 3.54 2.10
C ARG A 98 -3.90 2.26 1.30
N ASP A 99 -5.06 1.67 1.55
CA ASP A 99 -5.63 0.58 0.78
C ASP A 99 -6.18 1.17 -0.50
N THR A 100 -5.29 1.38 -1.46
CA THR A 100 -5.71 1.64 -2.83
C THR A 100 -6.24 0.33 -3.38
N ARG A 101 -7.53 0.29 -3.71
CA ARG A 101 -8.14 -0.85 -4.40
C ARG A 101 -8.60 -0.37 -5.77
N LEU A 102 -8.29 -1.16 -6.77
CA LEU A 102 -8.76 -0.99 -8.13
C LEU A 102 -9.87 -2.01 -8.37
N TYR A 103 -11.04 -1.50 -8.71
CA TYR A 103 -12.17 -2.29 -9.17
C TYR A 103 -12.33 -2.03 -10.67
N VAL A 104 -12.36 -3.10 -11.46
CA VAL A 104 -12.54 -3.01 -12.91
C VAL A 104 -13.99 -3.34 -13.23
N PHE A 105 -14.62 -2.48 -14.01
CA PHE A 105 -16.00 -2.61 -14.48
C PHE A 105 -16.01 -2.66 -16.01
N ALA A 106 -17.15 -3.04 -16.59
CA ALA A 106 -17.30 -3.12 -18.04
C ALA A 106 -17.02 -1.78 -18.74
N GLY A 107 -17.50 -0.67 -18.20
CA GLY A 107 -17.39 0.68 -18.76
C GLY A 107 -16.25 1.53 -18.20
N GLY A 108 -15.48 1.03 -17.23
CA GLY A 108 -14.41 1.82 -16.63
C GLY A 108 -13.77 1.19 -15.40
N VAL A 109 -13.16 2.03 -14.58
CA VAL A 109 -12.52 1.62 -13.32
C VAL A 109 -13.00 2.47 -12.16
N VAL A 110 -13.00 1.88 -10.98
CA VAL A 110 -13.18 2.60 -9.73
C VAL A 110 -11.96 2.38 -8.84
N VAL A 111 -11.34 3.46 -8.40
CA VAL A 111 -10.23 3.46 -7.47
C VAL A 111 -10.72 3.97 -6.12
N THR A 112 -10.68 3.12 -5.09
CA THR A 112 -10.91 3.55 -3.72
C THR A 112 -9.57 3.72 -3.02
N VAL A 113 -9.34 4.86 -2.37
CA VAL A 113 -8.15 5.11 -1.56
C VAL A 113 -8.58 5.34 -0.12
N GLY A 114 -8.29 4.35 0.74
CA GLY A 114 -8.72 4.36 2.14
C GLY A 114 -10.25 4.48 2.26
N VAL A 115 -10.71 5.22 3.27
CA VAL A 115 -12.14 5.40 3.58
C VAL A 115 -12.77 6.63 2.92
N THR A 116 -11.97 7.62 2.53
CA THR A 116 -12.47 8.95 2.16
C THR A 116 -12.56 9.20 0.66
N ARG A 117 -11.68 8.60 -0.15
CA ARG A 117 -11.60 8.91 -1.58
C ARG A 117 -12.07 7.72 -2.41
N THR A 118 -12.99 7.99 -3.33
CA THR A 118 -13.48 7.04 -4.35
C THR A 118 -13.55 7.79 -5.66
N LEU A 119 -12.89 7.27 -6.68
CA LEU A 119 -12.86 7.85 -8.02
C LEU A 119 -13.39 6.83 -9.00
N ALA A 120 -14.45 7.18 -9.71
CA ALA A 120 -14.96 6.41 -10.83
C ALA A 120 -14.51 7.11 -12.11
N LEU A 121 -13.90 6.38 -13.03
CA LEU A 121 -13.45 6.89 -14.31
C LEU A 121 -13.94 5.96 -15.40
N ALA A 122 -14.65 6.53 -16.38
CA ALA A 122 -14.98 5.81 -17.58
C ALA A 122 -13.69 5.48 -18.34
N TRP A 123 -13.73 4.46 -19.19
CA TRP A 123 -12.57 4.10 -19.99
C TRP A 123 -11.96 5.30 -20.72
N PRO A 124 -12.70 6.12 -21.48
CA PRO A 124 -12.13 7.25 -22.24
C PRO A 124 -11.41 8.29 -21.38
N GLU A 125 -11.79 8.41 -20.11
CA GLU A 125 -11.21 9.39 -19.16
C GLU A 125 -9.92 8.85 -18.53
N LEU A 126 -9.72 7.53 -18.53
CA LEU A 126 -8.58 6.89 -17.91
C LEU A 126 -7.34 6.99 -18.80
N SER A 127 -6.33 7.73 -18.33
CA SER A 127 -5.01 7.75 -18.95
C SER A 127 -4.19 6.54 -18.51
N VAL A 128 -3.64 5.79 -19.48
CA VAL A 128 -2.89 4.55 -19.24
C VAL A 128 -1.56 4.57 -19.96
N THR A 129 -0.48 4.69 -19.19
CA THR A 129 0.90 4.65 -19.68
C THR A 129 1.51 3.28 -19.43
N GLU A 130 2.13 2.71 -20.45
CA GLU A 130 2.82 1.41 -20.36
C GLU A 130 4.31 1.61 -20.08
N ARG A 131 4.86 0.82 -19.18
CA ARG A 131 6.30 0.81 -18.90
C ARG A 131 6.77 -0.60 -18.56
N THR A 132 7.92 -0.96 -19.10
CA THR A 132 8.60 -2.21 -18.75
C THR A 132 9.71 -1.90 -17.75
N GLU A 133 9.69 -2.56 -16.60
CA GLU A 133 10.69 -2.41 -15.55
C GLU A 133 11.36 -3.74 -15.29
N THR A 134 12.69 -3.73 -15.32
CA THR A 134 13.52 -4.86 -14.92
C THR A 134 14.07 -4.55 -13.54
N THR A 135 13.66 -5.32 -12.53
CA THR A 135 14.28 -5.22 -11.21
C THR A 135 15.64 -5.91 -11.26
N SER A 136 16.72 -5.26 -10.84
CA SER A 136 18.00 -5.93 -10.60
C SER A 136 18.12 -6.31 -9.13
N TYR A 137 18.51 -7.55 -8.84
CA TYR A 137 18.83 -7.98 -7.48
C TYR A 137 20.35 -8.07 -7.33
N GLY A 138 20.98 -6.96 -6.91
CA GLY A 138 22.44 -6.88 -6.78
C GLY A 138 23.18 -6.78 -8.12
N GLN A 139 24.52 -6.73 -8.05
CA GLN A 139 25.38 -6.37 -9.20
C GLN A 139 25.34 -7.35 -10.38
N ASN A 140 24.90 -8.61 -10.19
CA ASN A 140 24.95 -9.65 -11.24
C ASN A 140 23.65 -10.46 -11.44
N SER A 141 22.53 -10.11 -10.78
CA SER A 141 21.28 -10.87 -10.94
C SER A 141 20.28 -10.11 -11.82
N HIS A 142 19.85 -10.75 -12.90
CA HIS A 142 18.74 -10.29 -13.71
C HIS A 142 17.46 -10.69 -12.99
N GLY A 143 16.76 -9.70 -12.41
CA GLY A 143 15.44 -9.97 -11.86
C GLY A 143 14.37 -9.96 -12.96
N PRO A 144 13.11 -10.26 -12.60
CA PRO A 144 12.04 -10.37 -13.55
C PRO A 144 11.77 -9.04 -14.25
N THR A 145 11.67 -9.10 -15.57
CA THR A 145 11.09 -8.02 -16.38
C THR A 145 9.57 -8.04 -16.19
N ILE A 146 9.02 -6.94 -15.68
CA ILE A 146 7.60 -6.78 -15.41
C ILE A 146 7.07 -5.65 -16.27
N HIS A 147 5.98 -5.94 -16.99
CA HIS A 147 5.23 -4.93 -17.71
C HIS A 147 4.17 -4.32 -16.79
N TRP A 148 4.22 -3.00 -16.65
CA TRP A 148 3.41 -2.18 -15.77
C TRP A 148 2.52 -1.24 -16.56
N LEU A 149 1.28 -1.13 -16.11
CA LEU A 149 0.34 -0.09 -16.50
C LEU A 149 0.29 0.96 -15.39
N TYR A 150 0.58 2.19 -15.74
CA TYR A 150 0.45 3.38 -14.91
C TYR A 150 -0.87 4.06 -15.22
N LEU A 151 -1.75 4.10 -14.24
CA LEU A 151 -3.09 4.67 -14.35
C LEU A 151 -3.07 6.09 -13.78
N ALA A 152 -3.55 7.05 -14.54
CA ALA A 152 -3.71 8.44 -14.13
C ALA A 152 -5.14 8.92 -14.41
N ASP A 153 -5.59 9.89 -13.63
CA ASP A 153 -6.83 10.62 -13.90
C ASP A 153 -6.64 11.59 -15.11
N PRO A 154 -7.71 12.24 -15.58
CA PRO A 154 -7.63 13.18 -16.70
C PRO A 154 -6.65 14.33 -16.47
N ASP A 155 -6.44 14.73 -15.22
CA ASP A 155 -5.51 15.80 -14.82
C ASP A 155 -4.05 15.32 -14.75
N GLY A 156 -3.79 14.02 -15.01
CA GLY A 156 -2.46 13.41 -14.96
C GLY A 156 -2.01 13.01 -13.56
N THR A 157 -2.88 13.10 -12.56
CA THR A 157 -2.58 12.64 -11.19
C THR A 157 -2.44 11.14 -11.18
N PRO A 158 -1.32 10.59 -10.68
CA PRO A 158 -1.12 9.14 -10.61
C PRO A 158 -2.11 8.52 -9.63
N LEU A 159 -2.89 7.56 -10.11
CA LEU A 159 -3.88 6.82 -9.32
C LEU A 159 -3.30 5.52 -8.79
N ALA A 160 -2.70 4.76 -9.69
CA ALA A 160 -2.41 3.36 -9.47
C ALA A 160 -1.36 2.85 -10.45
N ARG A 161 -0.63 1.81 -10.05
CA ARG A 161 0.13 0.98 -11.00
C ARG A 161 -0.30 -0.47 -10.86
N ILE A 162 -0.41 -1.17 -11.98
CA ILE A 162 -0.82 -2.58 -12.01
C ILE A 162 -0.02 -3.33 -13.08
N SER A 163 0.44 -4.53 -12.74
CA SER A 163 1.10 -5.37 -13.74
C SER A 163 0.06 -6.08 -14.61
N THR A 164 0.34 -6.21 -15.90
CA THR A 164 -0.47 -7.02 -16.82
C THR A 164 -0.49 -8.51 -16.47
N ARG A 165 0.39 -8.97 -15.57
CA ARG A 165 0.35 -10.33 -15.02
C ARG A 165 -0.88 -10.60 -14.14
N TYR A 166 -1.54 -9.57 -13.63
CA TYR A 166 -2.76 -9.71 -12.83
C TYR A 166 -4.01 -9.61 -13.71
N PRO A 167 -5.10 -10.35 -13.40
CA PRO A 167 -6.34 -10.32 -14.21
C PRO A 167 -6.91 -8.91 -14.40
N ALA A 168 -6.91 -8.08 -13.36
CA ALA A 168 -7.33 -6.69 -13.46
C ALA A 168 -6.41 -5.85 -14.37
N GLY A 169 -5.10 -6.12 -14.35
CA GLY A 169 -4.14 -5.43 -15.24
C GLY A 169 -4.33 -5.85 -16.70
N ALA A 170 -4.55 -7.14 -16.95
CA ALA A 170 -4.88 -7.65 -18.27
C ALA A 170 -6.22 -7.08 -18.80
N ALA A 171 -7.23 -6.91 -17.93
CA ALA A 171 -8.48 -6.27 -18.29
C ALA A 171 -8.30 -4.79 -18.67
N VAL A 172 -7.50 -4.03 -17.92
CA VAL A 172 -7.17 -2.65 -18.27
C VAL A 172 -6.37 -2.57 -19.57
N ALA A 173 -5.41 -3.47 -19.80
CA ALA A 173 -4.67 -3.55 -21.06
C ALA A 173 -5.60 -3.80 -22.25
N ARG A 174 -6.53 -4.77 -22.12
CA ARG A 174 -7.53 -5.07 -23.17
C ARG A 174 -8.43 -3.87 -23.47
N ALA A 175 -8.98 -3.24 -22.43
CA ALA A 175 -9.84 -2.07 -22.59
C ALA A 175 -9.09 -0.88 -23.23
N LYS A 176 -7.77 -0.77 -23.02
CA LYS A 176 -6.93 0.22 -23.71
C LYS A 176 -6.74 -0.16 -25.18
N ALA A 177 -6.35 -1.40 -25.46
CA ALA A 177 -6.11 -1.93 -26.81
C ALA A 177 -7.34 -1.76 -27.73
N GLU A 178 -8.53 -2.09 -27.22
CA GLU A 178 -9.81 -1.91 -27.91
C GLU A 178 -10.08 -0.43 -28.28
N ARG A 179 -9.59 0.51 -27.47
CA ARG A 179 -9.73 1.95 -27.75
C ARG A 179 -8.69 2.49 -28.73
N THR A 180 -7.48 1.94 -28.70
CA THR A 180 -6.39 2.36 -29.60
C THR A 180 -6.42 1.66 -30.95
N GLY A 181 -7.30 0.66 -31.14
CA GLY A 181 -7.44 -0.07 -32.41
C GLY A 181 -6.24 -0.96 -32.73
N THR A 182 -5.53 -1.40 -31.70
CA THR A 182 -4.32 -2.24 -31.75
C THR A 182 -4.58 -3.56 -31.05
#